data_AF-A0A947CU38-F1
#
_entry.id   AF-A0A947CU38-F1
#
_cell.length_a   1.000
_cell.length_b   1.000
_cell.length_c   1.000
_cell.angle_alpha   90.00
_cell.angle_beta   90.00
_cell.angle_gamma   90.00
#
_symmetry.space_group_name_H-M   'P 1'
#
loop_
_entity.id
_entity.type
_entity.pdbx_description
1 polymer ?
#
loop_
_entity_poly.entity_id
_entity_poly.type
_entity_poly.pdbx_seq_one_letter_code
_entity_poly.pdbx_strand_id
1 'polypeptide(L)'
;MGFFKRLFSADYRAAVAAEAAGDLDLAAERYALAGQPENAVRIHLARADRADKRSDEIVALRDALHWSPAEGDLRKLVARRLGRALLARAEAEGIATARDKDRVRESARLLVEAGEYRRAGEALERIGDDKAAVAAYRKGGLVDRMEDALGREEKRSRQAREEREAFSDYELHLKGGDRDAALTAIRRAVEAADSKTEYRRLQDELESRLITGGKAVLRIRGGQEIALCTGPSVLIGRDPLCDMVLRSGGVSRRHSEVVVGKDGEFAVRDAGSRNGTKLAGMPIAGTVPLEGEGQFELGDDCVIGFTMEGEALRLFIESGFDAGKELRVVSEGDLVDLPSPPIQIRFRGGRPILSRDKAGLRVVLNGERLAHGDVQLIHRDQLSVDGIDFEVE
;
A
#
# COMPACT_ATOMS: atom_id res chain seq x y z
N MET A 1 -7.45 -16.11 63.45
CA MET A 1 -6.99 -16.78 64.70
C MET A 1 -7.61 -16.12 65.93
N GLY A 2 -8.05 -16.91 66.92
CA GLY A 2 -8.49 -16.39 68.22
C GLY A 2 -7.35 -15.66 68.97
N PHE A 3 -7.71 -14.67 69.79
CA PHE A 3 -6.78 -13.80 70.54
C PHE A 3 -5.69 -14.57 71.29
N PHE A 4 -6.05 -15.68 71.95
CA PHE A 4 -5.12 -16.52 72.71
C PHE A 4 -4.06 -17.21 71.85
N LYS A 5 -4.35 -17.61 70.60
CA LYS A 5 -3.34 -18.25 69.71
C LYS A 5 -2.29 -17.26 69.20
N ARG A 6 -2.61 -15.96 69.12
CA ARG A 6 -1.66 -14.91 68.70
C ARG A 6 -0.62 -14.63 69.78
N LEU A 7 -1.01 -14.69 71.06
CA LEU A 7 -0.13 -14.38 72.19
C LEU A 7 1.02 -15.39 72.38
N PHE A 8 0.82 -16.65 71.95
CA PHE A 8 1.82 -17.74 72.09
C PHE A 8 2.65 -18.00 70.82
N SER A 9 2.37 -17.32 69.71
CA SER A 9 3.19 -17.44 68.49
C SER A 9 4.52 -16.70 68.67
N ALA A 10 5.64 -17.41 68.49
CA ALA A 10 6.97 -16.81 68.52
C ALA A 10 7.16 -15.80 67.39
N ASP A 11 6.70 -16.12 66.17
CA ASP A 11 6.75 -15.24 65.01
C ASP A 11 5.89 -13.99 65.19
N TYR A 12 4.71 -14.10 65.80
CA TYR A 12 3.88 -12.92 66.08
C TYR A 12 4.55 -11.95 67.06
N ARG A 13 5.18 -12.47 68.13
CA ARG A 13 5.94 -11.63 69.07
C ARG A 13 7.15 -10.98 68.42
N ALA A 14 7.86 -11.74 67.56
CA ALA A 14 8.98 -11.21 66.78
C ALA A 14 8.51 -10.10 65.81
N ALA A 15 7.33 -10.26 65.19
CA ALA A 15 6.75 -9.25 64.32
C ALA A 15 6.45 -7.94 65.06
N VAL A 16 5.82 -8.01 66.22
CA VAL A 16 5.53 -6.83 67.06
C VAL A 16 6.81 -6.15 67.54
N ALA A 17 7.83 -6.92 67.91
CA ALA A 17 9.12 -6.37 68.32
C ALA A 17 9.86 -5.67 67.17
N ALA A 18 9.86 -6.27 65.97
CA ALA A 18 10.43 -5.66 64.78
C ALA A 18 9.69 -4.38 64.38
N GLU A 19 8.34 -4.39 64.46
CA GLU A 19 7.54 -3.20 64.20
C GLU A 19 7.83 -2.08 65.20
N ALA A 20 7.96 -2.40 66.49
CA ALA A 20 8.33 -1.44 67.53
C ALA A 20 9.76 -0.89 67.37
N ALA A 21 10.67 -1.68 66.82
CA ALA A 21 12.03 -1.28 66.49
C ALA A 21 12.12 -0.45 65.19
N GLY A 22 11.03 -0.35 64.42
CA GLY A 22 10.98 0.36 63.14
C GLY A 22 11.51 -0.47 61.96
N ASP A 23 11.85 -1.75 62.15
CA ASP A 23 12.25 -2.66 61.08
C ASP A 23 11.00 -3.25 60.40
N LEU A 24 10.43 -2.45 59.50
CA LEU A 24 9.16 -2.75 58.84
C LEU A 24 9.23 -3.95 57.90
N ASP A 25 10.37 -4.17 57.23
CA ASP A 25 10.54 -5.30 56.31
C ASP A 25 10.58 -6.63 57.10
N LEU A 26 11.35 -6.68 58.19
CA LEU A 26 11.35 -7.83 59.10
C LEU A 26 9.98 -8.04 59.76
N ALA A 27 9.30 -6.96 60.15
CA ALA A 27 7.97 -7.05 60.75
C ALA A 27 6.95 -7.66 59.78
N ALA A 28 6.95 -7.24 58.51
CA ALA A 28 6.04 -7.76 57.50
C ALA A 28 6.26 -9.26 57.23
N GLU A 29 7.53 -9.69 57.09
CA GLU A 29 7.89 -11.10 56.93
C GLU A 29 7.40 -11.94 58.12
N ARG A 30 7.64 -11.46 59.35
CA ARG A 30 7.25 -12.16 60.57
C ARG A 30 5.75 -12.22 60.77
N TYR A 31 5.00 -11.17 60.39
CA TYR A 31 3.55 -11.22 60.38
C TYR A 31 3.01 -12.24 59.38
N ALA A 32 3.63 -12.37 58.20
CA ALA A 32 3.24 -13.38 57.23
C ALA A 32 3.50 -14.80 57.74
N LEU A 33 4.67 -15.07 58.32
CA LEU A 33 5.00 -16.36 58.95
C LEU A 33 4.06 -16.71 60.12
N ALA A 34 3.61 -15.70 60.86
CA ALA A 34 2.60 -15.85 61.92
C ALA A 34 1.17 -16.09 61.41
N GLY A 35 0.96 -16.17 60.09
CA GLY A 35 -0.36 -16.31 59.47
C GLY A 35 -1.25 -15.08 59.69
N GLN A 36 -0.65 -13.88 59.68
CA GLN A 36 -1.33 -12.57 59.79
C GLN A 36 -1.02 -11.73 58.53
N PRO A 37 -1.44 -12.17 57.33
CA PRO A 37 -1.16 -11.46 56.08
C PRO A 37 -1.71 -10.03 56.08
N GLU A 38 -2.80 -9.75 56.79
CA GLU A 38 -3.38 -8.41 56.88
C GLU A 38 -2.42 -7.41 57.54
N ASN A 39 -1.64 -7.86 58.53
CA ASN A 39 -0.64 -7.02 59.19
C ASN A 39 0.57 -6.76 58.29
N ALA A 40 1.00 -7.76 57.53
CA ALA A 40 2.06 -7.61 56.54
C ALA A 40 1.65 -6.60 55.44
N VAL A 41 0.44 -6.73 54.91
CA VAL A 41 -0.12 -5.79 53.93
C VAL A 41 -0.22 -4.38 54.51
N ARG A 42 -0.68 -4.22 55.77
CA ARG A 42 -0.76 -2.90 56.43
C ARG A 42 0.60 -2.20 56.47
N ILE A 43 1.66 -2.93 56.78
CA ILE A 43 3.02 -2.37 56.81
C ILE A 43 3.43 -1.85 55.43
N HIS A 44 3.27 -2.67 54.40
CA HIS A 44 3.65 -2.27 53.04
C HIS A 44 2.78 -1.13 52.48
N LEU A 45 1.50 -1.06 52.86
CA LEU A 45 0.65 0.10 52.55
C LEU A 45 1.14 1.38 53.23
N ALA A 46 1.53 1.31 54.51
CA ALA A 46 2.10 2.45 55.22
C ALA A 46 3.45 2.89 54.62
N ARG A 47 4.25 1.94 54.13
CA ARG A 47 5.48 2.22 53.38
C ARG A 47 5.18 2.93 52.06
N ALA A 48 4.15 2.49 51.33
CA ALA A 48 3.70 3.16 50.11
C ALA A 48 3.21 4.60 50.38
N ASP A 49 2.48 4.83 51.48
CA ASP A 49 1.99 6.17 51.87
C ASP A 49 3.12 7.16 52.20
N ARG A 50 4.27 6.66 52.65
CA ARG A 50 5.45 7.46 53.02
C ARG A 50 6.48 7.57 51.90
N ALA A 51 6.24 6.98 50.74
CA ALA A 51 7.21 6.96 49.65
C ALA A 51 7.34 8.34 48.99
N ASP A 52 8.56 8.85 48.91
CA ASP A 52 8.84 10.14 48.24
C ASP A 52 8.77 10.05 46.71
N LYS A 53 9.05 8.87 46.15
CA LYS A 53 9.07 8.61 44.71
C LYS A 53 7.97 7.62 44.31
N ARG A 54 7.37 7.86 43.15
CA ARG A 54 6.39 6.95 42.53
C ARG A 54 6.94 5.54 42.30
N SER A 55 8.24 5.41 42.03
CA SER A 55 8.91 4.10 41.91
C SER A 55 8.83 3.31 43.20
N ASP A 56 9.08 3.98 44.33
CA ASP A 56 9.21 3.36 45.64
C ASP A 56 7.82 3.02 46.20
N GLU A 57 6.83 3.87 45.91
CA GLU A 57 5.41 3.57 46.14
C GLU A 57 4.98 2.30 45.38
N ILE A 58 5.30 2.18 44.09
CA ILE A 58 4.95 1.01 43.27
C ILE A 58 5.61 -0.26 43.81
N VAL A 59 6.87 -0.20 44.25
CA VAL A 59 7.57 -1.34 44.87
C VAL A 59 6.82 -1.78 46.13
N ALA A 60 6.55 -0.86 47.05
CA ALA A 60 5.83 -1.16 48.29
C ALA A 60 4.41 -1.71 48.01
N LEU A 61 3.71 -1.19 46.99
CA LEU A 61 2.39 -1.69 46.59
C LEU A 61 2.45 -3.09 45.94
N ARG A 62 3.53 -3.45 45.25
CA ARG A 62 3.76 -4.81 44.75
C ARG A 62 4.00 -5.78 45.91
N ASP A 63 4.77 -5.38 46.91
CA ASP A 63 4.98 -6.18 48.12
C ASP A 63 3.66 -6.37 48.89
N ALA A 64 2.88 -5.30 49.05
CA ALA A 64 1.54 -5.38 49.63
C ALA A 64 0.63 -6.36 48.85
N LEU A 65 0.70 -6.38 47.51
CA LEU A 65 -0.13 -7.28 46.71
C LEU A 65 0.33 -8.73 46.84
N HIS A 66 1.63 -8.96 46.93
CA HIS A 66 2.23 -10.27 47.15
C HIS A 66 1.74 -10.92 48.45
N TRP A 67 1.70 -10.14 49.54
CA TRP A 67 1.24 -10.63 50.85
C TRP A 67 -0.28 -10.61 51.04
N SER A 68 -1.02 -10.03 50.08
CA SER A 68 -2.48 -9.99 50.16
C SER A 68 -3.07 -11.40 49.98
N PRO A 69 -4.12 -11.77 50.76
CA PRO A 69 -4.90 -12.97 50.47
C PRO A 69 -5.35 -13.02 49.01
N ALA A 70 -5.58 -14.22 48.46
CA ALA A 70 -5.93 -14.41 47.05
C ALA A 70 -7.28 -13.76 46.66
N GLU A 71 -8.18 -13.55 47.62
CA GLU A 71 -9.48 -12.92 47.43
C GLU A 71 -9.83 -12.00 48.61
N GLY A 72 -10.84 -11.15 48.44
CA GLY A 72 -11.36 -10.27 49.49
C GLY A 72 -11.01 -8.79 49.30
N ASP A 73 -11.59 -7.95 50.16
CA ASP A 73 -11.55 -6.49 50.02
C ASP A 73 -10.15 -5.89 50.18
N LEU A 74 -9.31 -6.53 51.00
CA LEU A 74 -7.92 -6.10 51.18
C LEU A 74 -7.13 -6.23 49.86
N ARG A 75 -7.29 -7.34 49.14
CA ARG A 75 -6.65 -7.54 47.84
C ARG A 75 -7.15 -6.52 46.82
N LYS A 76 -8.47 -6.28 46.76
CA LYS A 76 -9.07 -5.27 45.88
C LYS A 76 -8.54 -3.86 46.18
N LEU A 77 -8.36 -3.51 47.46
CA LEU A 77 -7.79 -2.23 47.88
C LEU A 77 -6.35 -2.07 47.37
N VAL A 78 -5.51 -3.08 47.56
CA VAL A 78 -4.10 -3.02 47.12
C VAL A 78 -4.01 -2.99 45.59
N ALA A 79 -4.75 -3.86 44.90
CA ALA A 79 -4.82 -3.89 43.43
C ALA A 79 -5.27 -2.53 42.87
N ARG A 80 -6.25 -1.87 43.51
CA ARG A 80 -6.71 -0.52 43.14
C ARG A 80 -5.57 0.49 43.21
N ARG A 81 -4.86 0.52 44.34
CA ARG A 81 -3.77 1.48 44.57
C ARG A 81 -2.64 1.24 43.58
N LEU A 82 -2.20 -0.02 43.42
CA LEU A 82 -1.13 -0.37 42.50
C LEU A 82 -1.51 -0.08 41.04
N GLY A 83 -2.71 -0.47 40.61
CA GLY A 83 -3.21 -0.22 39.27
C GLY A 83 -3.24 1.28 38.94
N ARG A 84 -3.77 2.11 39.85
CA ARG A 84 -3.79 3.57 39.67
C ARG A 84 -2.38 4.18 39.65
N ALA A 85 -1.46 3.74 40.50
CA ALA A 85 -0.09 4.23 40.54
C ALA A 85 0.68 3.88 39.25
N LEU A 86 0.51 2.65 38.73
CA LEU A 86 1.07 2.21 37.46
C LEU A 86 0.51 3.01 36.27
N LEU A 87 -0.80 3.26 36.25
CA LEU A 87 -1.44 4.05 35.19
C LEU A 87 -0.92 5.49 35.20
N ALA A 88 -0.93 6.14 36.36
CA ALA A 88 -0.46 7.51 36.50
C ALA A 88 1.01 7.66 36.10
N ARG A 89 1.84 6.67 36.42
CA ARG A 89 3.24 6.64 35.98
C ARG A 89 3.36 6.50 34.46
N ALA A 90 2.62 5.58 33.84
CA ALA A 90 2.64 5.40 32.39
C ALA A 90 2.17 6.67 31.66
N GLU A 91 1.16 7.36 32.19
CA GLU A 91 0.67 8.63 31.65
C GLU A 91 1.70 9.76 31.78
N ALA A 92 2.40 9.84 32.91
CA ALA A 92 3.43 10.86 33.14
C ALA A 92 4.70 10.65 32.29
N GLU A 93 5.10 9.40 32.04
CA GLU A 93 6.26 9.05 31.20
C GLU A 93 5.93 9.11 29.69
N GLY A 94 4.64 9.12 29.33
CA GLY A 94 4.17 9.01 27.95
C GLY A 94 4.07 7.55 27.48
N ILE A 95 3.12 7.29 26.57
CA ILE A 95 2.85 5.94 26.04
C ILE A 95 3.15 5.91 24.55
N ALA A 96 4.40 5.60 24.21
CA ALA A 96 4.85 5.59 22.81
C ALA A 96 5.23 4.18 22.34
N THR A 97 5.87 3.39 23.19
CA THR A 97 6.42 2.09 22.83
C THR A 97 5.49 0.94 23.19
N ALA A 98 5.74 -0.25 22.61
CA ALA A 98 5.04 -1.48 23.00
C ALA A 98 5.18 -1.78 24.50
N ARG A 99 6.36 -1.50 25.08
CA ARG A 99 6.64 -1.68 26.50
C ARG A 99 5.78 -0.75 27.37
N ASP A 100 5.53 0.47 26.93
CA ASP A 100 4.67 1.41 27.66
C ASP A 100 3.22 0.94 27.63
N LYS A 101 2.75 0.44 26.48
CA LYS A 101 1.42 -0.17 26.35
C LYS A 101 1.25 -1.38 27.27
N ASP A 102 2.29 -2.20 27.43
CA ASP A 102 2.24 -3.36 28.34
C ASP A 102 2.09 -2.95 29.81
N ARG A 103 2.70 -1.83 30.23
CA ARG A 103 2.50 -1.27 31.58
C ARG A 103 1.05 -0.83 31.80
N VAL A 104 0.43 -0.23 30.79
CA VAL A 104 -1.00 0.15 30.84
C VAL A 104 -1.89 -1.10 30.91
N ARG A 105 -1.57 -2.17 30.16
CA ARG A 105 -2.29 -3.44 30.26
C ARG A 105 -2.15 -4.07 31.65
N GLU A 106 -0.95 -4.03 32.24
CA GLU A 106 -0.72 -4.50 33.62
C GLU A 106 -1.61 -3.73 34.61
N SER A 107 -1.61 -2.40 34.52
CA SER A 107 -2.47 -1.54 35.33
C SER A 107 -3.96 -1.88 35.16
N ALA A 108 -4.43 -2.01 33.92
CA ALA A 108 -5.83 -2.31 33.63
C ALA A 108 -6.27 -3.65 34.23
N ARG A 109 -5.42 -4.68 34.22
CA ARG A 109 -5.71 -5.97 34.88
C ARG A 109 -5.95 -5.79 36.39
N LEU A 110 -5.11 -5.02 37.07
CA LEU A 110 -5.24 -4.73 38.49
C LEU A 110 -6.49 -3.89 38.80
N LEU A 111 -6.84 -2.95 37.93
CA LEU A 111 -8.06 -2.16 38.05
C LEU A 111 -9.32 -3.03 37.87
N VAL A 112 -9.32 -3.97 36.93
CA VAL A 112 -10.41 -4.96 36.77
C VAL A 112 -10.54 -5.82 38.02
N GLU A 113 -9.43 -6.30 38.59
CA GLU A 113 -9.41 -7.07 39.84
C GLU A 113 -9.98 -6.25 41.02
N ALA A 114 -9.71 -4.96 41.06
CA ALA A 114 -10.23 -4.03 42.05
C ALA A 114 -11.70 -3.59 41.84
N GLY A 115 -12.34 -4.03 40.76
CA GLY A 115 -13.69 -3.63 40.37
C GLY A 115 -13.79 -2.25 39.69
N GLU A 116 -12.68 -1.64 39.29
CA GLU A 116 -12.63 -0.36 38.57
C GLU A 116 -12.74 -0.54 37.05
N TYR A 117 -13.79 -1.22 36.61
CA TYR A 117 -13.98 -1.60 35.20
C TYR A 117 -13.97 -0.42 34.23
N ARG A 118 -14.60 0.70 34.60
CA ARG A 118 -14.63 1.91 33.77
C ARG A 118 -13.22 2.43 33.51
N ARG A 119 -12.43 2.61 34.57
CA ARG A 119 -11.07 3.15 34.49
C ARG A 119 -10.13 2.19 33.77
N ALA A 120 -10.29 0.89 33.97
CA ALA A 120 -9.54 -0.12 33.24
C ALA A 120 -9.82 -0.08 31.74
N GLY A 121 -11.10 0.00 31.34
CA GLY A 121 -11.49 0.11 29.94
C GLY A 121 -10.99 1.40 29.29
N GLU A 122 -11.16 2.55 29.94
CA GLU A 122 -10.65 3.84 29.45
C GLU A 122 -9.13 3.84 29.25
N ALA A 123 -8.38 3.18 30.14
CA ALA A 123 -6.93 3.02 29.99
C ALA A 123 -6.56 2.16 28.77
N LEU A 124 -7.33 1.10 28.50
CA LEU A 124 -7.12 0.21 27.36
C LEU A 124 -7.50 0.88 26.03
N GLU A 125 -8.56 1.68 26.02
CA GLU A 125 -8.94 2.52 24.86
C GLU A 125 -7.81 3.49 24.47
N ARG A 126 -7.19 4.15 25.46
CA ARG A 126 -6.09 5.10 25.24
C ARG A 126 -4.89 4.50 24.51
N ILE A 127 -4.64 3.20 24.67
CA ILE A 127 -3.54 2.49 23.99
C ILE A 127 -3.99 1.80 22.69
N GLY A 128 -5.26 1.94 22.33
CA GLY A 128 -5.89 1.31 21.17
C GLY A 128 -6.21 -0.17 21.38
N ASP A 129 -6.33 -0.67 22.60
CA ASP A 129 -6.67 -2.07 22.88
C ASP A 129 -8.18 -2.23 23.13
N ASP A 130 -9.00 -1.95 22.11
CA ASP A 130 -10.46 -1.98 22.23
C ASP A 130 -10.96 -3.36 22.68
N LYS A 131 -10.38 -4.44 22.15
CA LYS A 131 -10.74 -5.81 22.53
C LYS A 131 -10.63 -6.06 24.03
N ALA A 132 -9.53 -5.61 24.65
CA ALA A 132 -9.36 -5.71 26.09
C ALA A 132 -10.32 -4.75 26.84
N ALA A 133 -10.59 -3.55 26.29
CA ALA A 133 -11.55 -2.62 26.85
C ALA A 133 -12.98 -3.20 26.88
N VAL A 134 -13.44 -3.85 25.79
CA VAL A 134 -14.72 -4.59 25.73
C VAL A 134 -14.78 -5.60 26.87
N ALA A 135 -13.72 -6.39 27.07
CA ALA A 135 -13.68 -7.38 28.14
C ALA A 135 -13.79 -6.75 29.54
N ALA A 136 -13.16 -5.58 29.76
CA ALA A 136 -13.25 -4.84 31.01
C ALA A 136 -14.67 -4.29 31.25
N TYR A 137 -15.27 -3.62 30.26
CA TYR A 137 -16.61 -3.06 30.36
C TYR A 137 -17.69 -4.12 30.55
N ARG A 138 -17.58 -5.26 29.84
CA ARG A 138 -18.46 -6.42 30.01
C ARG A 138 -18.46 -6.94 31.45
N LYS A 139 -17.27 -7.04 32.08
CA LYS A 139 -17.15 -7.45 33.49
C LYS A 139 -17.82 -6.45 34.45
N GLY A 140 -17.85 -5.18 34.10
CA GLY A 140 -18.49 -4.13 34.90
C GLY A 140 -19.95 -3.85 34.58
N GLY A 141 -20.55 -4.55 33.61
CA GLY A 141 -21.92 -4.26 33.15
C GLY A 141 -22.08 -2.87 32.52
N LEU A 142 -21.00 -2.30 31.98
CA LEU A 142 -20.99 -0.96 31.36
C LEU A 142 -21.37 -1.06 29.89
N VAL A 143 -22.67 -1.27 29.62
CA VAL A 143 -23.20 -1.60 28.28
C VAL A 143 -22.84 -0.54 27.23
N ASP A 144 -23.16 0.73 27.47
CA ASP A 144 -22.91 1.80 26.49
C ASP A 144 -21.43 1.89 26.07
N ARG A 145 -20.51 1.82 27.05
CA ARG A 145 -19.06 1.85 26.79
C ARG A 145 -18.58 0.59 26.07
N MET A 146 -19.19 -0.56 26.36
CA MET A 146 -18.89 -1.81 25.67
C MET A 146 -19.31 -1.73 24.20
N GLU A 147 -20.50 -1.19 23.90
CA GLU A 147 -20.99 -1.00 22.54
C GLU A 147 -20.09 -0.05 21.74
N ASP A 148 -19.70 1.08 22.34
CA ASP A 148 -18.77 2.03 21.73
C ASP A 148 -17.41 1.37 21.39
N ALA A 149 -16.86 0.58 22.31
CA ALA A 149 -15.60 -0.13 22.12
C ALA A 149 -15.70 -1.24 21.06
N LEU A 150 -16.81 -1.99 21.05
CA LEU A 150 -17.09 -2.99 20.02
C LEU A 150 -17.18 -2.35 18.63
N GLY A 151 -17.89 -1.23 18.49
CA GLY A 151 -18.01 -0.53 17.21
C GLY A 151 -16.66 -0.05 16.66
N ARG A 152 -15.75 0.39 17.54
CA ARG A 152 -14.38 0.74 17.13
C ARG A 152 -13.53 -0.49 16.78
N GLU A 153 -13.62 -1.59 17.54
CA GLU A 153 -12.94 -2.85 17.22
C GLU A 153 -13.38 -3.40 15.86
N GLU A 154 -14.70 -3.44 15.61
CA GLU A 154 -15.26 -3.88 14.34
C GLU A 154 -14.83 -3.00 13.17
N LYS A 155 -14.86 -1.68 13.35
CA LYS A 155 -14.39 -0.73 12.33
C LYS A 155 -12.91 -0.98 11.99
N ARG A 156 -12.05 -1.14 13.00
CA ARG A 156 -10.62 -1.40 12.81
C ARG A 156 -10.36 -2.76 12.16
N SER A 157 -11.08 -3.79 12.59
CA SER A 157 -11.00 -5.13 11.99
C SER A 157 -11.41 -5.12 10.52
N ARG A 158 -12.51 -4.42 10.18
CA ARG A 158 -12.98 -4.24 8.81
C ARG A 158 -11.96 -3.49 7.96
N GLN A 159 -11.41 -2.40 8.49
CA GLN A 159 -10.39 -1.60 7.81
C GLN A 159 -9.11 -2.42 7.54
N ALA A 160 -8.60 -3.16 8.54
CA ALA A 160 -7.44 -4.04 8.38
C ALA A 160 -7.70 -5.25 7.47
N ARG A 161 -8.95 -5.66 7.31
CA ARG A 161 -9.35 -6.66 6.32
C ARG A 161 -9.33 -6.06 4.92
N GLU A 162 -9.94 -4.89 4.73
CA GLU A 162 -9.95 -4.17 3.45
C GLU A 162 -8.54 -3.85 2.97
N GLU A 163 -7.64 -3.39 3.86
CA GLU A 163 -6.24 -3.15 3.52
C GLU A 163 -5.55 -4.40 2.96
N ARG A 164 -5.71 -5.55 3.62
CA ARG A 164 -5.12 -6.82 3.20
C ARG A 164 -5.71 -7.34 1.89
N GLU A 165 -7.03 -7.30 1.76
CA GLU A 165 -7.74 -7.72 0.54
C GLU A 165 -7.33 -6.82 -0.64
N ALA A 166 -7.37 -5.50 -0.47
CA ALA A 166 -6.98 -4.54 -1.50
C ALA A 166 -5.51 -4.68 -1.94
N PHE A 167 -4.58 -4.93 -1.01
CA PHE A 167 -3.18 -5.15 -1.37
C PHE A 167 -2.99 -6.50 -2.10
N SER A 168 -3.66 -7.56 -1.66
CA SER A 168 -3.66 -8.85 -2.36
C SER A 168 -4.22 -8.72 -3.78
N ASP A 169 -5.31 -7.96 -3.97
CA ASP A 169 -5.89 -7.66 -5.28
C ASP A 169 -4.88 -6.90 -6.15
N TYR A 170 -4.19 -5.89 -5.60
CA TYR A 170 -3.13 -5.17 -6.30
C TYR A 170 -2.04 -6.11 -6.82
N GLU A 171 -1.50 -6.98 -5.97
CA GLU A 171 -0.46 -7.93 -6.38
C GLU A 171 -0.96 -8.90 -7.46
N LEU A 172 -2.20 -9.39 -7.33
CA LEU A 172 -2.82 -10.28 -8.30
C LEU A 172 -2.96 -9.61 -9.66
N HIS A 173 -3.55 -8.41 -9.71
CA HIS A 173 -3.77 -7.66 -10.95
C HIS A 173 -2.45 -7.20 -11.58
N LEU A 174 -1.47 -6.78 -10.77
CA LEU A 174 -0.15 -6.41 -11.25
C LEU A 174 0.56 -7.62 -11.88
N LYS A 175 0.51 -8.80 -11.26
CA LYS A 175 1.07 -10.01 -11.87
C LYS A 175 0.32 -10.44 -13.13
N GLY A 176 -1.00 -10.25 -13.17
CA GLY A 176 -1.85 -10.57 -14.31
C GLY A 176 -1.72 -9.61 -15.51
N GLY A 177 -1.14 -8.42 -15.31
CA GLY A 177 -1.02 -7.40 -16.35
C GLY A 177 -2.22 -6.44 -16.45
N ASP A 178 -3.19 -6.52 -15.54
CA ASP A 178 -4.33 -5.59 -15.46
C ASP A 178 -3.94 -4.38 -14.60
N ARG A 179 -3.31 -3.38 -15.22
CA ARG A 179 -2.70 -2.26 -14.48
C ARG A 179 -3.73 -1.30 -13.92
N ASP A 180 -4.88 -1.16 -14.57
CA ASP A 180 -5.95 -0.28 -14.11
C ASP A 180 -6.68 -0.87 -12.91
N ALA A 181 -6.94 -2.19 -12.91
CA ALA A 181 -7.45 -2.86 -11.72
C ALA A 181 -6.42 -2.83 -10.59
N ALA A 182 -5.13 -3.06 -10.88
CA ALA A 182 -4.06 -2.92 -9.89
C ALA A 182 -4.02 -1.51 -9.28
N LEU A 183 -4.12 -0.46 -10.11
CA LEU A 183 -4.14 0.92 -9.64
C LEU A 183 -5.36 1.22 -8.76
N THR A 184 -6.52 0.67 -9.11
CA THR A 184 -7.73 0.78 -8.30
C THR A 184 -7.56 0.09 -6.95
N ALA A 185 -6.97 -1.10 -6.94
CA ALA A 185 -6.73 -1.89 -5.73
C ALA A 185 -5.71 -1.22 -4.80
N ILE A 186 -4.58 -0.68 -5.32
CA ILE A 186 -3.60 0.00 -4.46
C ILE A 186 -4.17 1.29 -3.86
N ARG A 187 -5.05 2.01 -4.56
CA ARG A 187 -5.77 3.17 -4.01
C ARG A 187 -6.66 2.78 -2.83
N ARG A 188 -7.40 1.67 -2.94
CA ARG A 188 -8.18 1.11 -1.81
C ARG A 188 -7.27 0.77 -0.62
N ALA A 189 -6.09 0.18 -0.87
CA ALA A 189 -5.12 -0.09 0.19
C ALA A 189 -4.61 1.20 0.86
N VAL A 190 -4.28 2.25 0.08
CA VAL A 190 -3.89 3.57 0.61
C VAL A 190 -5.00 4.20 1.46
N GLU A 191 -6.27 4.02 1.08
CA GLU A 191 -7.41 4.53 1.84
C GLU A 191 -7.59 3.78 3.16
N ALA A 192 -7.49 2.46 3.13
CA ALA A 192 -7.69 1.59 4.29
C ALA A 192 -6.50 1.56 5.26
N ALA A 193 -5.27 1.77 4.81
CA ALA A 193 -4.10 1.59 5.65
C ALA A 193 -3.93 2.65 6.74
N ASP A 194 -3.52 2.22 7.94
CA ASP A 194 -3.08 3.11 9.02
C ASP A 194 -1.77 3.83 8.63
N SER A 195 -0.85 3.14 7.96
CA SER A 195 0.40 3.69 7.41
C SER A 195 0.37 3.64 5.89
N LYS A 196 0.39 4.81 5.26
CA LYS A 196 0.16 4.95 3.80
C LYS A 196 1.45 5.02 2.97
N THR A 197 2.61 5.10 3.61
CA THR A 197 3.89 5.44 2.95
C THR A 197 4.28 4.42 1.89
N GLU A 198 4.24 3.12 2.23
CA GLU A 198 4.61 2.06 1.30
C GLU A 198 3.64 1.97 0.12
N TYR A 199 2.34 2.00 0.39
CA TYR A 199 1.31 1.91 -0.65
C TYR A 199 1.33 3.11 -1.60
N ARG A 200 1.57 4.33 -1.10
CA ARG A 200 1.73 5.51 -1.96
C ARG A 200 2.95 5.40 -2.86
N ARG A 201 4.08 4.91 -2.35
CA ARG A 201 5.29 4.67 -3.16
C ARG A 201 4.99 3.72 -4.32
N LEU A 202 4.28 2.62 -4.05
CA LEU A 202 3.89 1.64 -5.07
C LEU A 202 2.89 2.21 -6.07
N GLN A 203 1.92 3.01 -5.59
CA GLN A 203 0.98 3.73 -6.46
C GLN A 203 1.71 4.67 -7.41
N ASP A 204 2.56 5.54 -6.88
CA ASP A 204 3.32 6.52 -7.67
C ASP A 204 4.23 5.83 -8.69
N GLU A 205 4.88 4.72 -8.29
CA GLU A 205 5.69 3.89 -9.17
C GLU A 205 4.87 3.34 -10.34
N LEU A 206 3.70 2.74 -10.06
CA LEU A 206 2.82 2.22 -11.11
C LEU A 206 2.31 3.33 -12.01
N GLU A 207 1.80 4.43 -11.45
CA GLU A 207 1.26 5.57 -12.20
C GLU A 207 2.31 6.17 -13.15
N SER A 208 3.57 6.30 -12.68
CA SER A 208 4.67 6.85 -13.50
C SER A 208 5.04 6.01 -14.71
N ARG A 209 4.68 4.71 -14.71
CA ARG A 209 4.98 3.78 -15.80
C ARG A 209 3.81 3.64 -16.78
N LEU A 210 2.61 4.10 -16.43
CA LEU A 210 1.44 3.93 -17.28
C LEU A 210 1.60 4.68 -18.61
N ILE A 211 1.41 3.96 -19.71
CA ILE A 211 1.27 4.56 -21.03
C ILE A 211 -0.18 5.00 -21.19
N THR A 212 -0.39 6.30 -21.38
CA THR A 212 -1.72 6.93 -21.51
C THR A 212 -1.85 7.82 -22.75
N GLY A 213 -0.73 8.13 -23.42
CA GLY A 213 -0.69 9.04 -24.57
C GLY A 213 -0.99 8.39 -25.92
N GLY A 214 -1.44 7.13 -25.95
CA GLY A 214 -1.75 6.44 -27.21
C GLY A 214 -0.52 6.06 -28.03
N LYS A 215 0.69 6.09 -27.47
CA LYS A 215 1.92 5.70 -28.16
C LYS A 215 2.69 4.67 -27.36
N ALA A 216 3.07 3.57 -27.99
CA ALA A 216 3.86 2.52 -27.40
C ALA A 216 5.04 2.17 -28.32
N VAL A 217 6.22 1.97 -27.75
CA VAL A 217 7.40 1.53 -28.49
C VAL A 217 7.85 0.19 -27.91
N LEU A 218 7.96 -0.81 -28.77
CA LEU A 218 8.45 -2.14 -28.41
C LEU A 218 9.86 -2.30 -28.96
N ARG A 219 10.81 -2.49 -28.06
CA ARG A 219 12.21 -2.72 -28.39
C ARG A 219 12.51 -4.21 -28.36
N ILE A 220 12.61 -4.81 -29.54
CA ILE A 220 12.88 -6.23 -29.70
C ILE A 220 14.37 -6.50 -29.45
N ARG A 221 14.67 -7.62 -28.77
CA ARG A 221 16.04 -8.07 -28.58
C ARG A 221 16.72 -8.29 -29.93
N GLY A 222 17.77 -7.52 -30.21
CA GLY A 222 18.42 -7.45 -31.53
C GLY A 222 18.42 -6.04 -32.13
N GLY A 223 17.71 -5.09 -31.53
CA GLY A 223 17.79 -3.66 -31.86
C GLY A 223 16.71 -3.16 -32.81
N GLN A 224 15.74 -4.01 -33.19
CA GLN A 224 14.57 -3.58 -33.94
C GLN A 224 13.57 -2.90 -32.99
N GLU A 225 13.07 -1.74 -33.38
CA GLU A 225 12.01 -1.00 -32.67
C GLU A 225 10.72 -1.04 -33.48
N ILE A 226 9.61 -1.28 -32.79
CA ILE A 226 8.27 -1.23 -33.36
C ILE A 226 7.50 -0.15 -32.60
N ALA A 227 7.26 0.98 -33.25
CA ALA A 227 6.40 2.02 -32.71
C ALA A 227 4.96 1.81 -33.17
N LEU A 228 4.02 1.92 -32.23
CA LEU A 228 2.58 1.95 -32.48
C LEU A 228 2.01 3.24 -31.90
N CYS A 229 1.06 3.83 -32.61
CA CYS A 229 0.38 5.04 -32.18
C CYS A 229 -1.11 4.99 -32.52
N THR A 230 -1.93 5.53 -31.62
CA THR A 230 -3.35 5.79 -31.81
C THR A 230 -3.66 7.24 -31.48
N GLY A 231 -4.70 7.78 -32.11
CA GLY A 231 -5.16 9.14 -31.90
C GLY A 231 -5.97 9.65 -33.09
N PRO A 232 -6.55 10.85 -32.99
CA PRO A 232 -7.27 11.46 -34.11
C PRO A 232 -6.34 11.83 -35.28
N SER A 233 -5.04 11.93 -35.00
CA SER A 233 -4.02 12.32 -35.96
C SER A 233 -2.64 11.89 -35.50
N VAL A 234 -1.76 11.57 -36.44
CA VAL A 234 -0.34 11.27 -36.23
C VAL A 234 0.52 12.32 -36.90
N LEU A 235 1.34 13.00 -36.12
CA LEU A 235 2.18 14.10 -36.58
C LEU A 235 3.56 13.61 -37.00
N ILE A 236 4.01 14.06 -38.17
CA ILE A 236 5.30 13.71 -38.76
C ILE A 236 6.13 14.98 -38.93
N GLY A 237 7.37 14.97 -38.45
CA GLY A 237 8.24 16.15 -38.53
C GLY A 237 9.51 16.04 -37.69
N ARG A 238 10.31 17.11 -37.67
CA ARG A 238 11.57 17.13 -36.90
C ARG A 238 11.43 17.52 -35.43
N ASP A 239 10.25 17.96 -35.01
CA ASP A 239 10.02 18.29 -33.60
C ASP A 239 10.02 17.00 -32.77
N PRO A 240 10.75 16.92 -31.64
CA PRO A 240 10.72 15.76 -30.75
C PRO A 240 9.34 15.39 -30.23
N LEU A 241 8.38 16.31 -30.27
CA LEU A 241 6.98 16.07 -29.89
C LEU A 241 6.15 15.41 -31.00
N CYS A 242 6.71 15.16 -32.19
CA CYS A 242 6.01 14.43 -33.25
C CYS A 242 5.93 12.93 -32.94
N ASP A 243 4.90 12.28 -33.45
CA ASP A 243 4.72 10.83 -33.32
C ASP A 243 5.79 10.08 -34.13
N MET A 244 6.05 10.54 -35.35
CA MET A 244 7.19 10.11 -36.16
C MET A 244 8.21 11.25 -36.30
N VAL A 245 9.21 11.22 -35.42
CA VAL A 245 10.31 12.21 -35.41
C VAL A 245 11.34 11.89 -36.49
N LEU A 246 11.69 12.91 -37.28
CA LEU A 246 12.62 12.85 -38.42
C LEU A 246 13.83 13.78 -38.23
N ARG A 247 15.04 13.26 -38.42
CA ARG A 247 16.32 14.00 -38.39
C ARG A 247 16.70 14.47 -39.79
N SER A 248 15.95 15.45 -40.30
CA SER A 248 16.23 16.09 -41.59
C SER A 248 16.12 17.61 -41.51
N GLY A 249 17.02 18.29 -42.21
CA GLY A 249 16.99 19.76 -42.36
C GLY A 249 15.93 20.24 -43.36
N GLY A 250 15.56 19.40 -44.33
CA GLY A 250 14.48 19.66 -45.31
C GLY A 250 13.08 19.48 -44.71
N VAL A 251 12.98 18.80 -43.57
CA VAL A 251 11.72 18.54 -42.89
C VAL A 251 11.35 19.67 -41.90
N SER A 252 10.11 20.15 -41.96
CA SER A 252 9.58 21.13 -41.01
C SER A 252 9.35 20.51 -39.62
N ARG A 253 9.32 21.35 -38.56
CA ARG A 253 9.07 20.88 -37.18
C ARG A 253 7.81 20.02 -37.09
N ARG A 254 6.74 20.53 -37.69
CA ARG A 254 5.48 19.85 -37.97
C ARG A 254 5.35 19.90 -39.50
N HIS A 255 5.50 18.76 -40.17
CA HIS A 255 5.59 18.74 -41.63
C HIS A 255 4.30 18.25 -42.26
N SER A 256 3.89 17.05 -41.90
CA SER A 256 2.67 16.44 -42.36
C SER A 256 1.95 15.77 -41.20
N GLU A 257 0.69 15.47 -41.43
CA GLU A 257 -0.18 14.84 -40.45
C GLU A 257 -1.00 13.76 -41.16
N VAL A 258 -1.02 12.57 -40.58
CA VAL A 258 -1.93 11.50 -40.97
C VAL A 258 -3.16 11.60 -40.08
N VAL A 259 -4.30 11.93 -40.66
CA VAL A 259 -5.59 12.00 -39.98
C VAL A 259 -6.21 10.60 -39.96
N VAL A 260 -6.76 10.22 -38.81
CA VAL A 260 -7.48 8.96 -38.62
C VAL A 260 -8.98 9.24 -38.65
N GLY A 261 -9.66 8.72 -39.68
CA GLY A 261 -11.09 8.83 -39.90
C GLY A 261 -11.90 7.93 -38.96
N LYS A 262 -13.22 8.10 -38.96
CA LYS A 262 -14.13 7.32 -38.09
C LYS A 262 -14.31 5.87 -38.52
N ASP A 263 -14.07 5.60 -39.81
CA ASP A 263 -14.28 4.28 -40.43
C ASP A 263 -12.96 3.54 -40.67
N GLY A 264 -11.90 3.89 -39.93
CA GLY A 264 -10.55 3.31 -40.12
C GLY A 264 -9.81 3.84 -41.36
N GLU A 265 -10.34 4.89 -42.00
CA GLU A 265 -9.71 5.55 -43.14
C GLU A 265 -8.53 6.41 -42.67
N PHE A 266 -7.42 6.36 -43.41
CA PHE A 266 -6.27 7.22 -43.16
C PHE A 266 -6.09 8.21 -44.30
N ALA A 267 -5.73 9.45 -43.98
CA ALA A 267 -5.43 10.46 -44.98
C ALA A 267 -4.24 11.32 -44.56
N VAL A 268 -3.34 11.64 -45.49
CA VAL A 268 -2.22 12.56 -45.25
C VAL A 268 -2.60 13.98 -45.65
N ARG A 269 -2.16 14.96 -44.88
CA ARG A 269 -2.18 16.37 -45.24
C ARG A 269 -0.86 17.06 -44.91
N ASP A 270 -0.56 18.12 -45.63
CA ASP A 270 0.53 19.02 -45.27
C ASP A 270 0.13 19.87 -44.05
N ALA A 271 1.04 20.03 -43.08
CA ALA A 271 0.82 20.75 -41.83
C ALA A 271 1.34 22.20 -41.87
N GLY A 272 1.38 22.82 -43.06
CA GLY A 272 1.95 24.15 -43.28
C GLY A 272 3.48 24.11 -43.35
N SER A 273 4.01 23.08 -44.00
CA SER A 273 5.45 22.87 -44.11
C SER A 273 6.11 23.89 -45.06
N ARG A 274 7.41 24.14 -44.87
CA ARG A 274 8.17 25.07 -45.73
C ARG A 274 8.36 24.55 -47.16
N ASN A 275 8.65 23.27 -47.30
CA ASN A 275 9.06 22.65 -48.56
C ASN A 275 7.95 21.80 -49.20
N GLY A 276 6.79 21.68 -48.52
CA GLY A 276 5.63 20.95 -48.99
C GLY A 276 5.72 19.43 -48.78
N THR A 277 4.54 18.82 -48.67
CA THR A 277 4.32 17.39 -48.81
C THR A 277 3.94 17.09 -50.27
N LYS A 278 4.57 16.10 -50.89
CA LYS A 278 4.34 15.75 -52.30
C LYS A 278 3.92 14.28 -52.44
N LEU A 279 3.09 13.98 -53.43
CA LEU A 279 2.71 12.64 -53.83
C LEU A 279 3.09 12.45 -55.29
N ALA A 280 3.93 11.45 -55.59
CA ALA A 280 4.49 11.24 -56.92
C ALA A 280 5.11 12.52 -57.53
N GLY A 281 5.89 13.26 -56.73
CA GLY A 281 6.51 14.52 -57.13
C GLY A 281 5.58 15.76 -57.21
N MET A 282 4.26 15.61 -57.03
CA MET A 282 3.32 16.74 -57.07
C MET A 282 2.91 17.19 -55.66
N PRO A 283 2.96 18.49 -55.33
CA PRO A 283 2.47 18.99 -54.05
C PRO A 283 1.01 18.63 -53.81
N ILE A 284 0.69 18.12 -52.62
CA ILE A 284 -0.69 17.82 -52.25
C ILE A 284 -1.41 19.09 -51.79
N ALA A 285 -2.71 19.19 -52.11
CA ALA A 285 -3.59 20.24 -51.62
C ALA A 285 -4.72 19.61 -50.80
N GLY A 286 -4.83 19.96 -49.52
CA GLY A 286 -5.81 19.37 -48.61
C GLY A 286 -5.39 17.98 -48.09
N THR A 287 -6.37 17.11 -47.87
CA THR A 287 -6.20 15.74 -47.39
C THR A 287 -6.24 14.75 -48.55
N VAL A 288 -5.28 13.83 -48.59
CA VAL A 288 -5.21 12.76 -49.59
C VAL A 288 -5.36 11.41 -48.89
N PRO A 289 -6.33 10.56 -49.29
CA PRO A 289 -6.49 9.22 -48.74
C PRO A 289 -5.23 8.37 -48.92
N LEU A 290 -4.90 7.58 -47.90
CA LEU A 290 -3.84 6.58 -47.90
C LEU A 290 -4.49 5.20 -47.99
N GLU A 291 -4.66 4.71 -49.23
CA GLU A 291 -5.29 3.43 -49.52
C GLU A 291 -4.26 2.44 -50.07
N GLY A 292 -4.33 1.17 -49.66
CA GLY A 292 -3.44 0.12 -50.16
C GLY A 292 -1.98 0.37 -49.81
N GLU A 293 -1.13 0.59 -50.81
CA GLU A 293 0.29 0.87 -50.65
C GLU A 293 0.73 2.06 -51.52
N GLY A 294 1.75 2.80 -51.08
CA GLY A 294 2.29 3.92 -51.82
C GLY A 294 3.38 4.66 -51.07
N GLN A 295 3.74 5.85 -51.56
CA GLN A 295 4.74 6.70 -50.94
C GLN A 295 4.38 8.18 -51.09
N PHE A 296 4.79 9.01 -50.12
CA PHE A 296 4.77 10.46 -50.20
C PHE A 296 6.09 11.05 -49.74
N GLU A 297 6.44 12.23 -50.26
CA GLU A 297 7.69 12.91 -49.99
C GLU A 297 7.48 14.08 -49.03
N LEU A 298 8.42 14.27 -48.10
CA LEU A 298 8.46 15.40 -47.17
C LEU A 298 9.69 16.25 -47.50
N GLY A 299 9.45 17.43 -48.07
CA GLY A 299 10.53 18.28 -48.56
C GLY A 299 11.26 17.66 -49.76
N ASP A 300 12.59 17.58 -49.68
CA ASP A 300 13.43 17.18 -50.81
C ASP A 300 14.31 15.95 -50.52
N ASP A 301 14.35 15.48 -49.26
CA ASP A 301 15.31 14.48 -48.78
C ASP A 301 14.70 13.37 -47.92
N CYS A 302 13.37 13.32 -47.81
CA CYS A 302 12.68 12.30 -47.04
C CYS A 302 11.50 11.73 -47.81
N VAL A 303 11.49 10.41 -47.98
CA VAL A 303 10.37 9.66 -48.58
C VAL A 303 9.79 8.73 -47.52
N ILE A 304 8.47 8.82 -47.35
CA ILE A 304 7.70 7.96 -46.46
C ILE A 304 6.89 6.99 -47.32
N GLY A 305 7.21 5.71 -47.21
CA GLY A 305 6.36 4.63 -47.72
C GLY A 305 5.22 4.35 -46.74
N PHE A 306 4.10 3.89 -47.29
CA PHE A 306 2.96 3.44 -46.50
C PHE A 306 2.33 2.17 -47.07
N THR A 307 1.76 1.36 -46.18
CA THR A 307 1.04 0.13 -46.54
C THR A 307 -0.06 -0.13 -45.51
N MET A 308 -1.25 -0.50 -45.99
CA MET A 308 -2.35 -0.98 -45.14
C MET A 308 -2.07 -2.42 -44.69
N GLU A 309 -2.03 -2.64 -43.38
CA GLU A 309 -1.86 -3.94 -42.72
C GLU A 309 -3.15 -4.27 -41.94
N GLY A 310 -4.15 -4.85 -42.61
CA GLY A 310 -5.47 -5.05 -42.02
C GLY A 310 -6.15 -3.70 -41.76
N GLU A 311 -6.45 -3.39 -40.50
CA GLU A 311 -7.05 -2.12 -40.06
C GLU A 311 -5.99 -1.07 -39.64
N ALA A 312 -4.69 -1.39 -39.74
CA ALA A 312 -3.61 -0.46 -39.41
C ALA A 312 -2.94 0.12 -40.64
N LEU A 313 -2.43 1.35 -40.52
CA LEU A 313 -1.54 1.96 -41.49
C LEU A 313 -0.09 1.80 -41.02
N ARG A 314 0.73 1.06 -41.76
CA ARG A 314 2.18 1.05 -41.57
C ARG A 314 2.81 2.19 -42.35
N LEU A 315 3.53 3.05 -41.66
CA LEU A 315 4.42 4.07 -42.22
C LEU A 315 5.86 3.62 -42.04
N PHE A 316 6.70 3.83 -43.04
CA PHE A 316 8.13 3.54 -42.96
C PHE A 316 8.94 4.55 -43.77
N ILE A 317 10.14 4.86 -43.27
CA ILE A 317 11.03 5.81 -43.93
C ILE A 317 11.84 5.06 -44.98
N GLU A 318 11.61 5.35 -46.25
CA GLU A 318 12.31 4.72 -47.37
C GLU A 318 13.68 5.35 -47.62
N SER A 319 13.78 6.67 -47.44
CA SER A 319 15.03 7.41 -47.67
C SER A 319 15.21 8.56 -46.69
N GLY A 320 16.47 8.96 -46.53
CA GLY A 320 16.90 9.98 -45.58
C GLY A 320 17.68 9.38 -44.41
N PHE A 321 17.96 10.21 -43.41
CA PHE A 321 18.82 9.85 -42.27
C PHE A 321 18.22 8.76 -41.36
N ASP A 322 16.90 8.66 -41.31
CA ASP A 322 16.16 7.70 -40.48
C ASP A 322 15.58 6.53 -41.28
N ALA A 323 16.12 6.24 -42.47
CA ALA A 323 15.66 5.14 -43.30
C ALA A 323 15.57 3.81 -42.52
N GLY A 324 14.46 3.10 -42.71
CA GLY A 324 14.13 1.87 -42.00
C GLY A 324 13.35 2.04 -40.69
N LYS A 325 13.19 3.27 -40.17
CA LYS A 325 12.28 3.53 -39.04
C LYS A 325 10.83 3.33 -39.48
N GLU A 326 10.02 2.73 -38.60
CA GLU A 326 8.62 2.42 -38.87
C GLU A 326 7.70 2.92 -37.75
N LEU A 327 6.45 3.22 -38.12
CA LEU A 327 5.37 3.55 -37.20
C LEU A 327 4.08 2.90 -37.71
N ARG A 328 3.38 2.17 -36.85
CA ARG A 328 2.03 1.69 -37.13
C ARG A 328 1.01 2.63 -36.51
N VAL A 329 0.11 3.15 -37.33
CA VAL A 329 -1.04 3.95 -36.90
C VAL A 329 -2.25 3.04 -36.79
N VAL A 330 -2.93 3.11 -35.65
CA VAL A 330 -3.99 2.19 -35.26
C VAL A 330 -5.19 2.99 -34.75
N SER A 331 -6.39 2.65 -35.19
CA SER A 331 -7.59 3.26 -34.59
C SER A 331 -7.84 2.73 -33.19
N GLU A 332 -8.53 3.52 -32.38
CA GLU A 332 -8.87 3.15 -31.01
C GLU A 332 -9.77 1.90 -30.99
N GLY A 333 -9.32 0.83 -30.32
CA GLY A 333 -10.04 -0.44 -30.22
C GLY A 333 -9.66 -1.51 -31.24
N ASP A 334 -9.11 -1.11 -32.40
CA ASP A 334 -8.73 -2.01 -33.50
C ASP A 334 -7.55 -2.90 -33.10
N LEU A 335 -7.55 -4.12 -33.59
CA LEU A 335 -6.57 -5.14 -33.25
C LEU A 335 -5.51 -5.26 -34.35
N VAL A 336 -4.25 -5.07 -33.99
CA VAL A 336 -3.14 -5.05 -34.95
C VAL A 336 -2.23 -6.24 -34.73
N ASP A 337 -2.05 -7.01 -35.79
CA ASP A 337 -1.11 -8.12 -35.84
C ASP A 337 0.31 -7.64 -36.05
N LEU A 338 1.18 -7.94 -35.09
CA LEU A 338 2.62 -7.89 -35.26
C LEU A 338 3.10 -9.32 -35.59
N PRO A 339 3.85 -9.53 -36.68
CA PRO A 339 4.32 -10.87 -37.05
C PRO A 339 5.53 -11.32 -36.23
N SER A 340 6.36 -10.38 -35.76
CA SER A 340 7.56 -10.65 -34.98
C SER A 340 7.79 -9.51 -33.97
N PRO A 341 7.43 -9.68 -32.69
CA PRO A 341 6.84 -10.88 -32.08
C PRO A 341 5.42 -11.14 -32.58
N PRO A 342 4.93 -12.40 -32.61
CA PRO A 342 3.63 -12.79 -33.16
C PRO A 342 2.46 -12.42 -32.25
N ILE A 343 2.35 -11.14 -31.88
CA ILE A 343 1.37 -10.61 -30.93
C ILE A 343 0.27 -9.82 -31.62
N GLN A 344 -0.83 -9.63 -30.90
CA GLN A 344 -1.87 -8.69 -31.29
C GLN A 344 -1.93 -7.57 -30.25
N ILE A 345 -1.95 -6.32 -30.71
CA ILE A 345 -2.06 -5.15 -29.84
C ILE A 345 -3.24 -4.30 -30.27
N ARG A 346 -3.96 -3.75 -29.29
CA ARG A 346 -4.96 -2.71 -29.46
C ARG A 346 -4.73 -1.58 -28.47
N PHE A 347 -5.32 -0.42 -28.72
CA PHE A 347 -5.39 0.64 -27.72
C PHE A 347 -6.79 0.74 -27.11
N ARG A 348 -6.85 1.02 -25.80
CA ARG A 348 -8.09 1.39 -25.07
C ARG A 348 -7.83 2.55 -24.11
N GLY A 349 -8.55 3.66 -24.28
CA GLY A 349 -8.27 4.92 -23.60
C GLY A 349 -6.82 5.38 -23.77
N GLY A 350 -6.21 5.16 -24.94
CA GLY A 350 -4.80 5.46 -25.19
C GLY A 350 -3.80 4.51 -24.51
N ARG A 351 -4.28 3.42 -23.88
CA ARG A 351 -3.44 2.41 -23.23
C ARG A 351 -3.20 1.24 -24.20
N PRO A 352 -1.94 0.84 -24.44
CA PRO A 352 -1.63 -0.33 -25.24
C PRO A 352 -1.99 -1.62 -24.48
N ILE A 353 -2.75 -2.48 -25.13
CA ILE A 353 -3.19 -3.78 -24.61
C ILE A 353 -2.72 -4.87 -25.58
N LEU A 354 -1.84 -5.74 -25.10
CA LEU A 354 -1.48 -6.97 -25.77
C LEU A 354 -2.63 -7.97 -25.57
N SER A 355 -3.29 -8.33 -26.68
CA SER A 355 -4.31 -9.37 -26.69
C SER A 355 -3.69 -10.75 -26.61
N ARG A 356 -4.31 -11.60 -25.79
CA ARG A 356 -3.96 -13.02 -25.68
C ARG A 356 -5.05 -13.94 -26.23
N ASP A 357 -5.92 -13.39 -27.07
CA ASP A 357 -7.03 -14.13 -27.71
C ASP A 357 -6.51 -15.22 -28.68
N LYS A 358 -5.29 -15.05 -29.21
CA LYS A 358 -4.62 -16.11 -29.99
C LYS A 358 -4.27 -17.31 -29.11
N ALA A 359 -4.96 -18.42 -29.36
CA ALA A 359 -4.73 -19.69 -28.68
C ALA A 359 -3.26 -20.14 -28.78
N GLY A 360 -2.69 -20.55 -27.66
CA GLY A 360 -1.34 -21.13 -27.60
C GLY A 360 -0.20 -20.13 -27.34
N LEU A 361 -0.45 -18.82 -27.37
CA LEU A 361 0.58 -17.82 -27.08
C LEU A 361 1.12 -17.96 -25.65
N ARG A 362 2.41 -18.29 -25.55
CA ARG A 362 3.14 -18.32 -24.28
C ARG A 362 3.74 -16.94 -24.03
N VAL A 363 3.16 -16.24 -23.07
CA VAL A 363 3.61 -14.91 -22.65
C VAL A 363 4.23 -15.01 -21.27
N VAL A 364 5.46 -14.53 -21.15
CA VAL A 364 6.14 -14.27 -19.88
C VAL A 364 6.24 -12.77 -19.71
N LEU A 365 5.76 -12.24 -18.60
CA LEU A 365 5.77 -10.81 -18.25
C LEU A 365 6.61 -10.62 -16.99
N ASN A 366 7.69 -9.86 -17.09
CA ASN A 366 8.61 -9.56 -15.99
C ASN A 366 9.10 -10.83 -15.24
N GLY A 367 9.33 -11.92 -15.99
CA GLY A 367 9.78 -13.21 -15.47
C GLY A 367 8.65 -14.17 -15.05
N GLU A 368 7.40 -13.71 -15.02
CA GLU A 368 6.24 -14.51 -14.61
C GLU A 368 5.44 -15.01 -15.82
N ARG A 369 5.10 -16.30 -15.84
CA ARG A 369 4.31 -16.87 -16.92
C ARG A 369 2.83 -16.55 -16.72
N LEU A 370 2.20 -15.95 -17.73
CA LEU A 370 0.78 -15.60 -17.67
C LEU A 370 -0.11 -16.76 -18.13
N ALA A 371 -1.11 -17.09 -17.32
CA ALA A 371 -2.05 -18.18 -17.64
C ALA A 371 -3.13 -17.76 -18.65
N HIS A 372 -3.74 -16.60 -18.44
CA HIS A 372 -4.86 -16.07 -19.24
C HIS A 372 -4.90 -14.54 -19.16
N GLY A 373 -5.84 -13.92 -19.90
CA GLY A 373 -6.10 -12.47 -19.87
C GLY A 373 -5.17 -11.65 -20.75
N ASP A 374 -5.68 -10.51 -21.21
CA ASP A 374 -4.91 -9.50 -21.94
C ASP A 374 -3.92 -8.79 -20.99
N VAL A 375 -2.87 -8.19 -21.55
CA VAL A 375 -1.86 -7.46 -20.79
C VAL A 375 -1.89 -5.99 -21.17
N GLN A 376 -2.18 -5.13 -20.20
CA GLN A 376 -2.00 -3.70 -20.36
C GLN A 376 -0.52 -3.35 -20.20
N LEU A 377 0.11 -2.96 -21.31
CA LEU A 377 1.53 -2.68 -21.39
C LEU A 377 1.84 -1.32 -20.75
N ILE A 378 2.95 -1.27 -20.02
CA ILE A 378 3.48 -0.06 -19.38
C ILE A 378 4.97 0.04 -19.61
N HIS A 379 5.54 1.23 -19.43
CA HIS A 379 6.97 1.45 -19.55
C HIS A 379 7.77 0.45 -18.71
N ARG A 380 8.87 -0.05 -19.27
CA ARG A 380 9.80 -1.02 -18.68
C ARG A 380 9.22 -2.41 -18.44
N ASP A 381 8.05 -2.73 -18.99
CA ASP A 381 7.62 -4.13 -19.02
C ASP A 381 8.55 -4.93 -19.93
N GLN A 382 9.04 -6.05 -19.42
CA GLN A 382 9.83 -7.03 -20.16
C GLN A 382 8.95 -8.21 -20.50
N LEU A 383 8.81 -8.50 -21.79
CA LEU A 383 7.98 -9.58 -22.28
C LEU A 383 8.82 -10.59 -23.06
N SER A 384 8.43 -11.86 -22.97
CA SER A 384 8.89 -12.91 -23.87
C SER A 384 7.66 -13.60 -24.44
N VAL A 385 7.52 -13.58 -25.76
CA VAL A 385 6.42 -14.23 -26.47
C VAL A 385 6.99 -15.23 -27.47
N ASP A 386 6.70 -16.52 -27.23
CA ASP A 386 7.22 -17.64 -28.02
C ASP A 386 8.74 -17.58 -28.30
N GLY A 387 9.50 -17.07 -27.32
CA GLY A 387 10.96 -16.97 -27.37
C GLY A 387 11.51 -15.67 -27.96
N ILE A 388 10.63 -14.74 -28.37
CA ILE A 388 11.03 -13.39 -28.78
C ILE A 388 10.90 -12.47 -27.56
N ASP A 389 12.04 -11.97 -27.09
CA ASP A 389 12.12 -11.05 -25.97
C ASP A 389 11.99 -9.59 -26.47
N PHE A 390 11.19 -8.78 -25.77
CA PHE A 390 11.09 -7.36 -26.02
C PHE A 390 10.79 -6.56 -24.75
N GLU A 391 11.12 -5.28 -24.79
CA GLU A 391 10.85 -4.31 -23.73
C GLU A 391 9.91 -3.23 -24.25
N VAL A 392 9.01 -2.77 -23.39
CA VAL A 392 8.18 -1.59 -23.66
C VAL A 392 8.95 -0.35 -23.20
N GLU A 393 9.32 0.52 -24.14
CA GLU A 393 10.08 1.75 -23.87
C GLU A 393 9.21 2.84 -23.25
#